data_AF-A0A2D7B1G3-F1
#
_entry.id   AF-A0A2D7B1G3-F1
#
_cell.length_a   1.000
_cell.length_b   1.000
_cell.length_c   1.000
_cell.angle_alpha   90.00
_cell.angle_beta   90.00
_cell.angle_gamma   90.00
#
_symmetry.space_group_name_H-M   'P 1'
#
loop_
_entity.id
_entity.type
_entity.pdbx_description
1 polymer ?
#
loop_
_entity_poly.entity_id
_entity_poly.type
_entity_poly.pdbx_seq_one_letter_code
_entity_poly.pdbx_strand_id
1 'polypeptide(L)'
;MKKQLFLMAAGAALVASTACTSSGGGQRTPDEFRVVTMSPLTVPPNYKLRPPSAGGALPPELDGSRTETTAAFGATIGRNASASEKALVAAAGANAVDPIIRTQVDYEETKTIRKSTSIADRILFWRSDDEAAEEIALDNATGGNPVVIERSSEGPRIKLPGT
;
A
#
# COMPACT_ATOMS: atom_id res chain seq x y z
N MET A 1 19.28 -65.70 -39.67
CA MET A 1 19.42 -64.76 -38.53
C MET A 1 18.15 -63.92 -38.27
N LYS A 2 17.39 -63.48 -39.29
CA LYS A 2 16.12 -62.72 -39.10
C LYS A 2 15.04 -63.44 -38.26
N LYS A 3 14.87 -64.76 -38.40
CA LYS A 3 13.89 -65.55 -37.60
C LYS A 3 14.21 -65.61 -36.11
N GLN A 4 15.50 -65.60 -35.74
CA GLN A 4 15.96 -65.59 -34.35
C GLN A 4 15.70 -64.24 -33.67
N LEU A 5 15.77 -63.15 -34.45
CA LEU A 5 15.47 -61.80 -33.98
C LEU A 5 13.98 -61.61 -33.65
N PHE A 6 13.08 -62.17 -34.45
CA PHE A 6 11.63 -62.13 -34.17
C PHE A 6 11.24 -62.96 -32.94
N LEU A 7 11.91 -64.10 -32.73
CA LEU A 7 11.67 -64.96 -31.55
C LEU A 7 12.15 -64.30 -30.25
N MET A 8 13.30 -63.61 -30.28
CA MET A 8 13.79 -62.82 -29.15
C MET A 8 12.89 -61.61 -28.86
N ALA A 9 12.38 -60.92 -29.88
CA ALA A 9 11.46 -59.80 -29.70
C ALA A 9 10.11 -60.23 -29.10
N ALA A 10 9.57 -61.38 -29.51
CA ALA A 10 8.34 -61.92 -28.94
C ALA A 10 8.51 -62.39 -27.48
N GLY A 11 9.66 -62.98 -27.15
CA GLY A 11 10.01 -63.36 -25.77
C GLY A 11 10.12 -62.14 -24.85
N ALA A 12 10.75 -61.06 -25.32
CA ALA A 12 10.86 -59.81 -24.56
C ALA A 12 9.49 -59.15 -24.30
N ALA A 13 8.56 -59.20 -25.27
CA ALA A 13 7.22 -58.64 -25.12
C ALA A 13 6.35 -59.41 -24.10
N LEU A 14 6.50 -60.74 -24.03
CA LEU A 14 5.78 -61.58 -23.06
C LEU A 14 6.29 -61.40 -21.62
N VAL A 15 7.60 -61.19 -21.43
CA VAL A 15 8.18 -60.90 -20.11
C VAL A 15 7.84 -59.48 -19.64
N ALA A 16 7.81 -58.51 -20.56
CA ALA A 16 7.42 -57.13 -20.23
C ALA A 16 5.94 -57.01 -19.80
N SER A 17 5.05 -57.84 -20.34
CA SER A 17 3.62 -57.81 -20.02
C SER A 17 3.26 -58.54 -18.72
N THR A 18 4.05 -59.53 -18.28
CA THR A 18 3.84 -60.20 -16.99
C THR A 18 4.45 -59.45 -15.79
N ALA A 19 5.36 -58.50 -16.03
CA ALA A 19 5.91 -57.62 -14.99
C ALA A 19 4.90 -56.59 -14.45
N CYS A 20 3.81 -56.33 -15.18
CA CYS A 20 2.78 -55.36 -14.78
C CYS A 20 1.62 -55.96 -13.96
N THR A 21 1.59 -57.29 -13.76
CA THR A 21 0.47 -57.99 -13.08
C THR A 21 0.88 -58.65 -11.75
N SER A 22 2.17 -58.74 -11.45
CA SER A 22 2.69 -59.43 -10.25
C SER A 22 3.26 -58.53 -9.15
N SER A 23 3.19 -57.20 -9.26
CA SER A 23 3.50 -56.32 -8.13
C SER A 23 2.28 -56.26 -7.21
N GLY A 24 2.18 -57.28 -6.35
CA GLY A 24 1.15 -57.47 -5.33
C GLY A 24 0.82 -56.20 -4.56
N GLY A 25 -0.16 -55.47 -5.08
CA GLY A 25 -0.85 -54.40 -4.39
C GLY A 25 -1.96 -55.04 -3.57
N GLY A 26 -1.61 -55.56 -2.39
CA GLY A 26 -2.58 -55.77 -1.33
C GLY A 26 -3.44 -54.51 -1.20
N GLN A 27 -4.73 -54.71 -0.96
CA GLN A 27 -5.75 -53.66 -0.85
C GLN A 27 -5.16 -52.41 -0.17
N ARG A 28 -4.92 -51.34 -0.95
CA ARG A 28 -4.40 -50.08 -0.43
C ARG A 28 -5.54 -49.29 0.23
N THR A 29 -6.28 -49.93 1.12
CA THR A 29 -7.21 -49.25 2.01
C THR A 29 -6.38 -48.50 3.05
N PRO A 30 -6.58 -47.18 3.25
CA PRO A 30 -5.86 -46.42 4.26
C PRO A 30 -6.03 -47.08 5.64
N ASP A 31 -4.93 -47.38 6.29
CA ASP A 31 -4.92 -47.95 7.64
C ASP A 31 -5.44 -46.91 8.64
N GLU A 32 -6.68 -47.10 9.08
CA GLU A 32 -7.42 -46.24 10.01
C GLU A 32 -6.92 -46.31 11.45
N PHE A 33 -6.04 -47.28 11.77
CA PHE A 33 -5.38 -47.37 13.08
C PHE A 33 -3.93 -46.86 13.05
N ARG A 34 -3.47 -46.36 11.90
CA ARG A 34 -2.11 -45.82 11.78
C ARG A 34 -2.01 -44.46 12.47
N VAL A 35 -1.37 -44.46 13.65
CA VAL A 35 -1.04 -43.23 14.37
C VAL A 35 0.11 -42.52 13.65
N VAL A 36 -0.15 -41.34 13.10
CA VAL A 36 0.86 -40.44 12.52
C VAL A 36 1.32 -39.47 13.61
N THR A 37 2.63 -39.42 13.88
CA THR A 37 3.21 -38.40 14.76
C THR A 37 3.38 -37.10 13.99
N MET A 38 2.77 -36.03 14.49
CA MET A 38 3.00 -34.68 13.96
C MET A 38 4.30 -34.12 14.53
N SER A 39 4.97 -33.26 13.76
CA SER A 39 6.13 -32.52 14.25
C SER A 39 5.74 -31.64 15.45
N PRO A 40 6.59 -31.54 16.49
CA PRO A 40 6.32 -30.68 17.64
C PRO A 40 6.12 -29.22 17.19
N LEU A 41 5.12 -28.54 17.75
CA LEU A 41 4.90 -27.12 17.49
C LEU A 41 6.00 -26.31 18.22
N THR A 42 6.84 -25.60 17.46
CA THR A 42 7.85 -24.70 18.03
C THR A 42 7.23 -23.34 18.31
N VAL A 43 7.34 -22.87 19.55
CA VAL A 43 6.90 -21.52 19.91
C VAL A 43 7.89 -20.50 19.34
N PRO A 44 7.42 -19.49 18.57
CA PRO A 44 8.30 -18.46 18.03
C PRO A 44 9.00 -17.66 19.15
N PRO A 45 10.23 -17.18 18.93
CA PRO A 45 11.00 -16.44 19.95
C PRO A 45 10.30 -15.18 20.46
N ASN A 46 9.36 -14.63 19.68
CA ASN A 46 8.63 -13.41 20.01
C ASN A 46 7.26 -13.64 20.69
N TYR A 47 6.94 -14.86 21.13
CA TYR A 47 5.66 -15.18 21.79
C TYR A 47 5.41 -14.38 23.09
N LYS A 48 6.49 -13.90 23.74
CA LYS A 48 6.41 -13.13 25.00
C LYS A 48 6.18 -11.63 24.80
N LEU A 49 6.08 -11.15 23.56
CA LEU A 49 5.81 -9.73 23.33
C LEU A 49 4.35 -9.44 23.68
N ARG A 50 4.16 -8.64 24.73
CA ARG A 50 2.86 -8.08 25.05
C ARG A 50 2.51 -7.06 23.96
N PRO A 51 1.29 -7.10 23.41
CA PRO A 51 0.81 -6.01 22.58
C PRO A 51 1.00 -4.67 23.33
N PRO A 52 1.44 -3.60 22.64
CA PRO A 52 1.55 -2.29 23.28
C PRO A 52 0.19 -1.91 23.87
N SER A 53 0.20 -1.23 25.02
CA SER A 53 -1.04 -0.72 25.62
C SER A 53 -1.77 0.17 24.62
N ALA A 54 -3.10 0.07 24.56
CA ALA A 54 -3.90 0.97 23.75
C ALA A 54 -3.57 2.44 24.10
N GLY A 55 -3.23 3.25 23.09
CA GLY A 55 -2.78 4.64 23.25
C GLY A 55 -1.29 4.81 23.63
N GLY A 56 -0.50 3.73 23.72
CA GLY A 56 0.95 3.82 23.87
C GLY A 56 1.62 4.39 22.62
N ALA A 57 2.84 4.92 22.77
CA ALA A 57 3.61 5.45 21.64
C ALA A 57 3.76 4.39 20.54
N LEU A 58 3.21 4.67 19.36
CA LEU A 58 3.46 3.83 18.19
C LEU A 58 4.94 3.98 17.81
N PRO A 59 5.61 2.90 17.38
CA PRO A 59 6.90 3.01 16.72
C PRO A 59 6.83 4.07 15.62
N PRO A 60 7.84 4.96 15.51
CA PRO A 60 7.84 6.02 14.49
C PRO A 60 7.75 5.46 13.07
N GLU A 61 8.11 4.19 12.87
CA GLU A 61 7.95 3.47 11.61
C GLU A 61 6.49 3.24 11.19
N LEU A 62 5.53 3.31 12.13
CA LEU A 62 4.10 3.16 11.83
C LEU A 62 3.42 4.49 11.45
N ASP A 63 4.08 5.62 11.71
CA ASP A 63 3.63 6.93 11.23
C ASP A 63 4.12 7.14 9.79
N GLY A 64 3.36 6.58 8.84
CA GLY A 64 3.64 6.68 7.41
C GLY A 64 3.75 8.14 6.95
N SER A 65 2.95 9.04 7.53
CA SER A 65 2.94 10.46 7.18
C SER A 65 4.29 11.14 7.46
N ARG A 66 4.95 10.76 8.57
CA ARG A 66 6.23 11.33 8.98
C ARG A 66 7.39 10.80 8.15
N THR A 67 7.31 9.54 7.73
CA THR A 67 8.30 8.93 6.83
C THR A 67 8.22 9.54 5.44
N GLU A 68 7.02 9.71 4.89
CA GLU A 68 6.79 10.33 3.57
C GLU A 68 7.25 11.78 3.52
N THR A 69 6.89 12.58 4.52
CA THR A 69 7.34 13.99 4.61
C THR A 69 8.85 14.10 4.78
N THR A 70 9.46 13.23 5.58
CA THR A 70 10.91 13.18 5.74
C THR A 70 11.61 12.75 4.45
N ALA A 71 11.02 11.85 3.67
CA ALA A 71 11.55 11.43 2.37
C ALA A 71 11.39 12.54 1.30
N ALA A 72 10.26 13.23 1.29
CA ALA A 72 9.96 14.28 0.30
C ALA A 72 10.75 15.58 0.55
N PHE A 73 10.84 16.02 1.81
CA PHE A 73 11.45 17.31 2.18
C PHE A 73 12.83 17.18 2.83
N GLY A 74 13.23 15.97 3.24
CA GLY A 74 14.48 15.72 3.94
C GLY A 74 14.43 16.12 5.42
N ALA A 75 15.15 15.40 6.28
CA ALA A 75 15.23 15.69 7.72
C ALA A 75 16.22 16.81 8.08
N THR A 76 16.95 17.37 7.11
CA THR A 76 18.17 18.14 7.37
C THR A 76 18.20 19.51 6.71
N ILE A 77 17.04 20.11 6.45
CA ILE A 77 16.97 21.48 5.93
C ILE A 77 17.65 22.42 6.94
N GLY A 78 18.62 23.23 6.50
CA GLY A 78 19.32 24.20 7.34
C GLY A 78 20.41 23.65 8.26
N ARG A 79 20.72 22.34 8.22
CA ARG A 79 21.75 21.74 9.09
C ARG A 79 23.16 22.33 8.84
N ASN A 80 23.46 22.63 7.58
CA ASN A 80 24.73 23.22 7.12
C ASN A 80 24.65 24.74 6.89
N ALA A 81 23.59 25.41 7.34
CA ALA A 81 23.46 26.86 7.17
C ALA A 81 24.55 27.60 7.95
N SER A 82 25.13 28.61 7.33
CA SER A 82 26.10 29.52 7.92
C SER A 82 25.47 30.37 9.04
N ALA A 83 26.30 30.97 9.89
CA ALA A 83 25.82 31.80 10.99
C ALA A 83 25.01 33.01 10.50
N SER A 84 25.38 33.60 9.36
CA SER A 84 24.67 34.73 8.75
C SER A 84 23.31 34.34 8.19
N GLU A 85 23.19 33.15 7.56
CA GLU A 85 21.90 32.64 7.08
C GLU A 85 20.95 32.36 8.25
N LYS A 86 21.45 31.76 9.34
CA LYS A 86 20.65 31.54 10.56
C LYS A 86 20.19 32.85 11.18
N ALA A 87 21.05 33.87 11.21
CA ALA A 87 20.70 35.19 11.73
C ALA A 87 19.64 35.90 10.85
N LEU A 88 19.74 35.78 9.53
CA LEU A 88 18.75 36.32 8.59
C LEU A 88 17.39 35.63 8.76
N VAL A 89 17.35 34.30 8.84
CA VAL A 89 16.12 33.52 9.06
C VAL A 89 15.48 33.86 10.41
N ALA A 90 16.30 34.04 11.45
CA ALA A 90 15.82 34.46 12.77
C ALA A 90 15.25 35.88 12.74
N ALA A 91 15.92 36.82 12.06
CA ALA A 91 15.44 38.20 11.88
C ALA A 91 14.15 38.27 11.04
N ALA A 92 14.00 37.37 10.06
CA ALA A 92 12.80 37.22 9.25
C ALA A 92 11.64 36.51 9.98
N GLY A 93 11.82 36.08 11.23
CA GLY A 93 10.79 35.40 12.02
C GLY A 93 10.44 33.98 11.55
N ALA A 94 11.22 33.42 10.61
CA ALA A 94 10.93 32.12 10.01
C ALA A 94 11.18 30.91 10.93
N ASN A 95 11.78 31.14 12.12
CA ASN A 95 11.92 30.12 13.17
C ASN A 95 10.65 29.93 14.02
N ALA A 96 9.60 30.75 13.83
CA ALA A 96 8.40 30.75 14.67
C ALA A 96 7.22 29.96 14.08
N VAL A 97 7.46 29.12 13.06
CA VAL A 97 6.40 28.30 12.48
C VAL A 97 6.16 27.09 13.37
N ASP A 98 4.96 27.01 13.93
CA ASP A 98 4.50 25.83 14.67
C ASP A 98 4.49 24.61 13.72
N PRO A 99 5.17 23.50 14.06
CA PRO A 99 5.17 22.29 13.24
C PRO A 99 3.77 21.72 12.96
N ILE A 100 2.80 22.01 13.82
CA ILE A 100 1.43 21.49 13.80
C ILE A 100 0.49 22.43 13.02
N ILE A 101 0.93 23.63 12.62
CA ILE A 101 0.04 24.65 12.03
C ILE A 101 -0.68 24.18 10.76
N ARG A 102 -0.07 23.31 9.96
CA ARG A 102 -0.78 22.72 8.81
C ARG A 102 -1.97 21.89 9.24
N THR A 103 -1.80 21.03 10.24
CA THR A 103 -2.90 20.22 10.78
C THR A 103 -3.95 21.06 11.50
N GLN A 104 -3.55 22.15 12.15
CA GLN A 104 -4.43 23.11 12.78
C GLN A 104 -5.29 23.82 11.72
N VAL A 105 -4.67 24.33 10.66
CA VAL A 105 -5.36 24.98 9.53
C VAL A 105 -6.27 23.98 8.84
N ASP A 106 -5.80 22.76 8.56
CA ASP A 106 -6.62 21.72 7.94
C ASP A 106 -7.85 21.38 8.80
N TYR A 107 -7.70 21.35 10.12
CA TYR A 107 -8.81 21.13 11.07
C TYR A 107 -9.79 22.31 11.11
N GLU A 108 -9.28 23.55 11.03
CA GLU A 108 -10.10 24.78 11.07
C GLU A 108 -10.83 25.05 9.74
N GLU A 109 -10.13 24.93 8.61
CA GLU A 109 -10.67 25.06 7.25
C GLU A 109 -11.60 23.89 6.92
N THR A 110 -11.16 22.67 7.24
CA THR A 110 -11.86 21.47 6.85
C THR A 110 -12.59 20.92 8.07
N LYS A 111 -13.81 21.38 8.31
CA LYS A 111 -14.78 20.71 9.23
C LYS A 111 -15.09 19.25 8.86
N THR A 112 -14.39 18.66 7.89
CA THR A 112 -14.47 17.26 7.45
C THR A 112 -13.07 16.74 7.12
N ILE A 113 -12.39 16.10 8.07
CA ILE A 113 -11.12 15.39 7.80
C ILE A 113 -11.39 14.29 6.76
N ARG A 114 -10.95 14.50 5.51
CA ARG A 114 -10.97 13.46 4.47
C ARG A 114 -9.75 12.55 4.69
N LYS A 115 -9.98 11.38 5.30
CA LYS A 115 -8.96 10.33 5.37
C LYS A 115 -8.57 9.92 3.96
N SER A 116 -7.28 9.80 3.68
CA SER A 116 -6.82 9.23 2.41
C SER A 116 -7.35 7.79 2.27
N THR A 117 -7.92 7.47 1.11
CA THR A 117 -8.46 6.13 0.85
C THR A 117 -7.35 5.10 0.98
N SER A 118 -7.60 4.07 1.80
CA SER A 118 -6.63 2.98 1.99
C SER A 118 -6.52 2.15 0.72
N ILE A 119 -5.44 1.39 0.56
CA ILE A 119 -5.30 0.48 -0.59
C ILE A 119 -6.46 -0.53 -0.67
N ALA A 120 -6.94 -1.05 0.46
CA ALA A 120 -8.07 -1.96 0.49
C ALA A 120 -9.37 -1.28 0.05
N ASP A 121 -9.55 -0.02 0.44
CA ASP A 121 -10.70 0.81 0.12
C ASP A 121 -10.74 1.14 -1.39
N ARG A 122 -9.59 1.47 -1.97
CA ARG A 122 -9.43 1.65 -3.43
C ARG A 122 -9.73 0.39 -4.24
N ILE A 123 -9.45 -0.80 -3.70
CA ILE A 123 -9.75 -2.07 -4.38
C ILE A 123 -11.25 -2.40 -4.24
N LEU A 124 -11.82 -2.21 -3.05
CA LEU A 124 -13.22 -2.54 -2.77
C LEU A 124 -14.19 -1.59 -3.50
N PHE A 125 -13.82 -0.31 -3.59
CA PHE A 125 -14.62 0.77 -4.17
C PHE A 125 -14.05 1.28 -5.51
N TRP A 126 -13.27 0.46 -6.21
CA TRP A 126 -12.59 0.84 -7.48
C TRP A 126 -13.51 1.32 -8.61
N ARG A 127 -14.82 1.09 -8.49
CA ARG A 127 -15.85 1.54 -9.44
C ARG A 127 -16.76 2.63 -8.88
N SER A 128 -16.71 2.88 -7.57
CA SER A 128 -17.45 3.94 -6.88
C SER A 128 -16.84 5.31 -7.12
N ASP A 129 -15.54 5.34 -7.43
CA ASP A 129 -14.79 6.57 -7.73
C ASP A 129 -15.35 7.29 -8.96
N ASP A 130 -15.93 6.59 -9.94
CA ASP A 130 -16.51 7.22 -11.13
C ASP A 130 -17.78 8.03 -10.79
N GLU A 131 -18.67 7.49 -9.95
CA GLU A 131 -19.89 8.18 -9.50
C GLU A 131 -19.56 9.31 -8.49
N ALA A 132 -18.60 9.07 -7.60
CA ALA A 132 -18.15 10.07 -6.63
C ALA A 132 -17.34 11.20 -7.28
N ALA A 133 -16.54 10.92 -8.33
CA ALA A 133 -15.81 11.94 -9.07
C ALA A 133 -16.76 12.87 -9.85
N GLU A 134 -17.86 12.33 -10.37
CA GLU A 134 -18.90 13.13 -11.02
C GLU A 134 -19.62 14.04 -10.02
N GLU A 135 -19.94 13.55 -8.82
CA GLU A 135 -20.50 14.35 -7.72
C GLU A 135 -19.53 15.45 -7.23
N ILE A 136 -18.25 15.13 -7.06
CA ILE A 136 -17.21 16.10 -6.67
C ILE A 136 -16.98 17.15 -7.77
N ALA A 137 -17.08 16.76 -9.04
CA ALA A 137 -16.97 17.70 -10.17
C ALA A 137 -18.16 18.67 -10.24
N LEU A 138 -19.31 18.29 -9.68
CA LEU A 138 -20.49 19.14 -9.55
C LEU A 138 -20.46 20.04 -8.30
N ASP A 139 -19.69 19.67 -7.27
CA ASP A 139 -19.43 20.47 -6.07
C ASP A 139 -18.33 21.54 -6.31
N ASN A 140 -18.45 22.27 -7.42
CA ASN A 140 -17.66 23.47 -7.68
C ASN A 140 -18.58 24.69 -7.66
N ALA A 141 -18.00 25.88 -7.46
CA ALA A 141 -18.77 27.14 -7.36
C ALA A 141 -19.64 27.44 -8.60
N THR A 142 -19.42 26.72 -9.70
CA THR A 142 -20.11 26.87 -10.98
C THR A 142 -21.15 25.77 -11.22
N GLY A 143 -21.31 24.81 -10.31
CA GLY A 143 -22.26 23.70 -10.39
C GLY A 143 -22.12 22.87 -11.67
N GLY A 144 -20.89 22.73 -12.18
CA GLY A 144 -20.60 22.06 -13.45
C GLY A 144 -20.85 22.88 -14.72
N ASN A 145 -21.33 24.13 -14.62
CA ASN A 145 -21.57 24.99 -15.79
C ASN A 145 -20.26 25.65 -16.29
N PRO A 146 -20.13 25.86 -17.62
CA PRO A 146 -18.96 26.54 -18.18
C PRO A 146 -18.90 28.01 -17.75
N VAL A 147 -17.74 28.46 -17.25
CA VAL A 147 -17.50 29.87 -16.93
C VAL A 147 -17.20 30.65 -18.20
N VAL A 148 -18.15 31.48 -18.63
CA VAL A 148 -17.94 32.42 -19.73
C VAL A 148 -17.37 33.72 -19.16
N ILE A 149 -16.08 33.96 -19.36
CA ILE A 149 -15.43 35.22 -18.96
C ILE A 149 -15.55 36.21 -20.12
N GLU A 150 -16.52 37.12 -20.02
CA GLU A 150 -16.61 38.25 -20.95
C GLU A 150 -15.76 39.41 -20.47
N ARG A 151 -14.94 39.96 -21.37
CA ARG A 151 -14.28 41.24 -21.12
C ARG A 151 -15.32 42.34 -21.31
N SER A 152 -15.87 42.83 -20.20
CA SER A 152 -16.62 44.10 -20.17
C SER A 152 -15.77 45.19 -20.84
N SER A 153 -16.29 45.78 -21.93
CA SER A 153 -15.66 46.87 -22.69
C SER A 153 -15.68 48.22 -21.97
N GLU A 154 -16.24 48.27 -20.76
CA GLU A 154 -16.16 49.43 -19.89
C GLU A 154 -14.69 49.72 -19.52
N GLY A 155 -14.28 50.98 -19.71
CA GLY A 155 -12.89 51.44 -19.73
C GLY A 155 -12.01 51.06 -18.53
N PRO A 156 -10.70 51.37 -18.60
CA PRO A 156 -9.70 50.86 -17.66
C PRO A 156 -10.08 51.18 -16.21
N ARG A 157 -10.48 50.15 -15.46
CA ARG A 157 -10.78 50.25 -14.02
C ARG A 157 -9.51 50.72 -13.31
N ILE A 158 -9.57 51.92 -12.73
CA ILE A 158 -8.47 52.49 -11.94
C ILE A 158 -8.22 51.54 -10.76
N LYS A 159 -7.06 50.89 -10.74
CA LYS A 159 -6.64 50.10 -9.59
C LYS A 159 -6.36 51.05 -8.44
N LEU A 160 -7.13 50.93 -7.35
CA LEU A 160 -6.79 51.63 -6.11
C LEU A 160 -5.45 51.06 -5.59
N PRO A 161 -4.50 51.91 -5.17
CA PRO A 161 -3.32 51.45 -4.45
C PRO A 161 -3.78 50.78 -3.15
N GLY A 162 -3.39 49.52 -2.97
CA GLY A 162 -3.87 48.66 -1.89
C GLY A 162 -3.55 49.21 -0.50
N THR A 163 -4.46 48.95 0.43
CA THR A 163 -4.23 48.93 1.89
C THR A 163 -3.45 47.69 2.29
#